data_AF-A0A7R8V3K7-F1
#
_entry.id   AF-A0A7R8V3K7-F1
#
_cell.length_a   1.000
_cell.length_b   1.000
_cell.length_c   1.000
_cell.angle_alpha   90.00
_cell.angle_beta   90.00
_cell.angle_gamma   90.00
#
_symmetry.space_group_name_H-M   'P 1'
#
loop_
_entity.id
_entity.type
_entity.pdbx_description
1 polymer ?
#
loop_
_entity_poly.entity_id
_entity_poly.type
_entity_poly.pdbx_seq_one_letter_code
_entity_poly.pdbx_strand_id
1 'polypeptide(L)'
;MAGDKKVADKTLMQVLTPEAREEILKQYRNHSKELVKLQREYKSLLGTPVLSKVENIKRTNFLKNLQQLEKEKEEILSNLQVALGKVHLQEYESHIKTIKAHVCCQERLQEEIDLLYTNIDHLVHQQLKADQEIYKLNFKATSEAQYNETVKKAKSNLEILENQLDVSKKRECSLITENMRLRNLIVDMLYDRSLFNKLWHRMMTHLNHDKKFLIDLVERAIDCFEEGTEICQKLDSIQSKKNRDVETKIVEMQELIKRGHADKYNMKFLLAKGKNRELADLEAREYKRREIFKVSHMKKISLYKAILDKILSFSGVETITEAIEKFQKQEDVFYSYFNYMNELSYQVQVLDNCLNDLYQGIIARRTVNVVSEQFEKNKIKELEKQLAAEEQKTKEKEKEKDAYDKELENLFTGLHDVFTLLQCDDAPLMALLGDHSKITIFNVERFLEIFEKQLNSVIAFVYMNERKHKVRSDRLTVRNVERLIENPTPIENIVLTQQCAECAEGEDVNPYDEEFVMPKTMEEVKVHLREKVMQPEMQYRLHSISQCRLPRSRLLANKRY
;
A
#
# COMPACT_ATOMS: atom_id res chain seq x y z
N MET A 1 -142.51 -79.14 -21.47
CA MET A 1 -143.58 -80.00 -20.88
C MET A 1 -144.84 -79.12 -20.69
N ALA A 2 -146.05 -79.68 -20.55
CA ALA A 2 -147.29 -78.97 -20.93
C ALA A 2 -148.56 -79.27 -20.06
N GLY A 3 -149.60 -78.41 -20.18
CA GLY A 3 -151.01 -78.59 -19.72
C GLY A 3 -151.52 -77.67 -18.58
N ASP A 4 -152.83 -77.41 -18.31
CA ASP A 4 -154.10 -77.60 -19.08
C ASP A 4 -155.41 -77.00 -18.38
N LYS A 5 -156.53 -76.71 -19.11
CA LYS A 5 -158.01 -76.55 -18.74
C LYS A 5 -158.60 -75.38 -17.82
N LYS A 6 -159.96 -75.14 -17.64
CA LYS A 6 -161.14 -74.74 -18.53
C LYS A 6 -162.57 -74.49 -17.81
N VAL A 7 -163.59 -73.84 -18.49
CA VAL A 7 -165.15 -73.89 -18.33
C VAL A 7 -165.90 -73.04 -17.22
N ALA A 8 -167.23 -72.62 -17.14
CA ALA A 8 -168.46 -72.20 -17.97
C ALA A 8 -169.72 -71.85 -17.00
N ASP A 9 -171.02 -71.42 -17.26
CA ASP A 9 -171.85 -70.59 -18.25
C ASP A 9 -173.45 -70.47 -17.93
N LYS A 10 -174.20 -69.38 -18.31
CA LYS A 10 -175.72 -69.10 -18.46
C LYS A 10 -176.76 -69.05 -17.24
N THR A 11 -178.10 -68.65 -17.23
CA THR A 11 -179.26 -68.26 -18.17
C THR A 11 -180.55 -67.52 -17.55
N LEU A 12 -181.53 -67.00 -18.37
CA LEU A 12 -183.05 -66.82 -18.25
C LEU A 12 -183.85 -65.47 -17.93
N MET A 13 -185.19 -65.37 -18.22
CA MET A 13 -186.09 -64.15 -18.28
C MET A 13 -187.67 -64.38 -18.37
N GLN A 14 -188.58 -63.45 -17.93
CA GLN A 14 -189.94 -63.01 -18.49
C GLN A 14 -191.11 -62.59 -17.48
N VAL A 15 -192.11 -61.78 -17.98
CA VAL A 15 -193.56 -61.56 -17.54
C VAL A 15 -194.05 -60.30 -16.70
N LEU A 16 -195.21 -59.70 -17.10
CA LEU A 16 -196.25 -58.82 -16.41
C LEU A 16 -196.30 -57.24 -16.44
N THR A 17 -197.58 -56.75 -16.39
CA THR A 17 -198.26 -55.40 -16.22
C THR A 17 -197.88 -54.09 -16.97
N PRO A 18 -198.84 -53.13 -17.17
CA PRO A 18 -198.62 -51.88 -17.93
C PRO A 18 -198.09 -50.68 -17.12
N GLU A 19 -198.53 -50.47 -15.87
CA GLU A 19 -198.07 -49.33 -15.06
C GLU A 19 -196.72 -49.62 -14.41
N ALA A 20 -196.49 -50.87 -14.00
CA ALA A 20 -195.16 -51.39 -13.69
C ALA A 20 -194.18 -51.18 -14.86
N ARG A 21 -194.68 -51.14 -16.11
CA ARG A 21 -193.86 -50.95 -17.32
C ARG A 21 -193.18 -49.58 -17.36
N GLU A 22 -193.75 -48.50 -16.81
CA GLU A 22 -193.07 -47.20 -16.77
C GLU A 22 -191.99 -47.14 -15.69
N GLU A 23 -192.24 -47.69 -14.50
CA GLU A 23 -191.24 -47.74 -13.42
C GLU A 23 -190.09 -48.67 -13.80
N ILE A 24 -190.40 -49.83 -14.39
CA ILE A 24 -189.41 -50.74 -14.98
C ILE A 24 -188.69 -50.06 -16.16
N LEU A 25 -189.35 -49.26 -17.01
CA LEU A 25 -188.66 -48.51 -18.08
C LEU A 25 -187.74 -47.41 -17.55
N LYS A 26 -188.05 -46.75 -16.43
CA LYS A 26 -187.11 -45.83 -15.76
C LYS A 26 -185.90 -46.59 -15.22
N GLN A 27 -186.13 -47.71 -14.53
CA GLN A 27 -185.06 -48.57 -14.02
C GLN A 27 -184.19 -49.13 -15.15
N TYR A 28 -184.79 -49.65 -16.23
CA TYR A 28 -184.06 -50.11 -17.42
C TYR A 28 -183.34 -49.00 -18.18
N ARG A 29 -183.87 -47.76 -18.20
CA ARG A 29 -183.15 -46.61 -18.76
C ARG A 29 -181.95 -46.21 -17.90
N ASN A 30 -182.00 -46.41 -16.58
CA ASN A 30 -180.85 -46.18 -15.70
C ASN A 30 -179.83 -47.32 -15.82
N HIS A 31 -180.24 -48.59 -15.76
CA HIS A 31 -179.37 -49.73 -16.05
C HIS A 31 -178.78 -49.70 -17.47
N SER A 32 -179.50 -49.17 -18.47
CA SER A 32 -178.96 -48.93 -19.81
C SER A 32 -177.88 -47.83 -19.82
N LYS A 33 -178.05 -46.74 -19.06
CA LYS A 33 -177.00 -45.73 -18.86
C LYS A 33 -175.79 -46.29 -18.11
N GLU A 34 -176.00 -47.16 -17.12
CA GLU A 34 -174.93 -47.85 -16.40
C GLU A 34 -174.20 -48.85 -17.29
N LEU A 35 -174.91 -49.65 -18.08
CA LEU A 35 -174.31 -50.54 -19.09
C LEU A 35 -173.56 -49.75 -20.17
N VAL A 36 -174.04 -48.56 -20.57
CA VAL A 36 -173.31 -47.67 -21.50
C VAL A 36 -172.09 -47.03 -20.84
N LYS A 37 -172.10 -46.74 -19.53
CA LYS A 37 -170.88 -46.37 -18.78
C LYS A 37 -169.89 -47.53 -18.72
N LEU A 38 -170.34 -48.68 -18.24
CA LEU A 38 -169.51 -49.89 -18.11
C LEU A 38 -168.95 -50.35 -19.47
N GLN A 39 -169.70 -50.26 -20.56
CA GLN A 39 -169.18 -50.53 -21.91
C GLN A 39 -168.19 -49.47 -22.43
N ARG A 40 -168.29 -48.20 -21.99
CA ARG A 40 -167.27 -47.18 -22.27
C ARG A 40 -165.99 -47.44 -21.47
N GLU A 41 -166.12 -47.82 -20.19
CA GLU A 41 -165.00 -48.14 -19.32
C GLU A 41 -164.30 -49.45 -19.75
N TYR A 42 -165.03 -50.49 -20.14
CA TYR A 42 -164.45 -51.71 -20.73
C TYR A 42 -163.80 -51.45 -22.10
N LYS A 43 -164.36 -50.57 -22.94
CA LYS A 43 -163.69 -50.13 -24.19
C LYS A 43 -162.45 -49.28 -23.92
N SER A 44 -162.37 -48.58 -22.79
CA SER A 44 -161.17 -47.84 -22.37
C SER A 44 -160.06 -48.80 -21.94
N LEU A 45 -160.37 -49.80 -21.10
CA LEU A 45 -159.37 -50.72 -20.53
C LEU A 45 -158.85 -51.77 -21.53
N LEU A 46 -159.72 -52.35 -22.38
CA LEU A 46 -159.29 -53.20 -23.50
C LEU A 46 -158.82 -52.38 -24.72
N GLY A 47 -158.78 -51.05 -24.59
CA GLY A 47 -158.35 -50.08 -25.61
C GLY A 47 -156.85 -49.76 -25.60
N THR A 48 -155.98 -50.69 -25.19
CA THR A 48 -154.52 -50.50 -25.13
C THR A 48 -153.74 -51.38 -26.13
N PRO A 49 -153.87 -51.16 -27.46
CA PRO A 49 -153.13 -51.92 -28.46
C PRO A 49 -151.71 -51.36 -28.71
N VAL A 50 -150.74 -52.27 -28.80
CA VAL A 50 -149.42 -52.10 -29.45
C VAL A 50 -148.48 -51.04 -28.84
N LEU A 51 -147.48 -51.52 -28.07
CA LEU A 51 -146.30 -50.74 -27.68
C LEU A 51 -145.53 -50.21 -28.91
N SER A 52 -144.93 -49.03 -28.77
CA SER A 52 -144.45 -48.27 -29.92
C SER A 52 -143.24 -48.90 -30.63
N LYS A 53 -143.10 -48.67 -31.94
CA LYS A 53 -141.86 -48.97 -32.70
C LYS A 53 -140.62 -48.44 -31.97
N VAL A 54 -140.71 -47.28 -31.32
CA VAL A 54 -139.63 -46.65 -30.55
C VAL A 54 -139.13 -47.56 -29.41
N GLU A 55 -140.01 -48.32 -28.76
CA GLU A 55 -139.65 -49.16 -27.61
C GLU A 55 -139.04 -50.48 -28.04
N ASN A 56 -139.50 -51.06 -29.17
CA ASN A 56 -138.81 -52.18 -29.80
C ASN A 56 -137.44 -51.77 -30.39
N ILE A 57 -137.30 -50.54 -30.90
CA ILE A 57 -136.00 -49.99 -31.30
C ILE A 57 -135.10 -49.81 -30.07
N LYS A 58 -135.59 -49.25 -28.96
CA LYS A 58 -134.84 -49.19 -27.70
C LYS A 58 -134.43 -50.58 -27.21
N ARG A 59 -135.34 -51.57 -27.22
CA ARG A 59 -135.06 -52.95 -26.75
C ARG A 59 -134.03 -53.67 -27.63
N THR A 60 -134.10 -53.50 -28.95
CA THR A 60 -133.09 -54.05 -29.88
C THR A 60 -131.76 -53.32 -29.80
N ASN A 61 -131.75 -52.01 -29.52
CA ASN A 61 -130.53 -51.27 -29.21
C ASN A 61 -129.91 -51.70 -27.87
N PHE A 62 -130.69 -51.91 -26.80
CA PHE A 62 -130.16 -52.45 -25.55
C PHE A 62 -129.57 -53.86 -25.71
N LEU A 63 -130.18 -54.72 -26.53
CA LEU A 63 -129.61 -56.02 -26.87
C LEU A 63 -128.32 -55.91 -27.70
N LYS A 64 -128.24 -54.97 -28.65
CA LYS A 64 -126.98 -54.67 -29.38
C LYS A 64 -125.89 -54.14 -28.46
N ASN A 65 -126.23 -53.23 -27.54
CA ASN A 65 -125.28 -52.69 -26.58
C ASN A 65 -124.80 -53.78 -25.60
N LEU A 66 -125.66 -54.71 -25.19
CA LEU A 66 -125.25 -55.90 -24.44
C LEU A 66 -124.27 -56.77 -25.24
N GLN A 67 -124.60 -57.09 -26.50
CA GLN A 67 -123.70 -57.85 -27.38
C GLN A 67 -122.37 -57.11 -27.67
N GLN A 68 -122.37 -55.78 -27.65
CA GLN A 68 -121.16 -54.97 -27.77
C GLN A 68 -120.33 -55.04 -26.47
N LEU A 69 -120.95 -54.89 -25.30
CA LEU A 69 -120.28 -55.02 -24.00
C LEU A 69 -119.78 -56.46 -23.74
N GLU A 70 -120.47 -57.47 -24.25
CA GLU A 70 -120.01 -58.86 -24.23
C GLU A 70 -118.75 -59.04 -25.10
N LYS A 71 -118.72 -58.44 -26.30
CA LYS A 71 -117.51 -58.42 -27.14
C LYS A 71 -116.37 -57.62 -26.54
N GLU A 72 -116.63 -56.43 -25.99
CA GLU A 72 -115.62 -55.61 -25.31
C GLU A 72 -115.05 -56.36 -24.09
N LYS A 73 -115.89 -57.13 -23.37
CA LYS A 73 -115.44 -58.03 -22.30
C LYS A 73 -114.59 -59.19 -22.83
N GLU A 74 -114.98 -59.85 -23.92
CA GLU A 74 -114.18 -60.92 -24.55
C GLU A 74 -112.85 -60.40 -25.11
N GLU A 75 -112.85 -59.20 -25.69
CA GLU A 75 -111.67 -58.49 -26.17
C GLU A 75 -110.75 -58.11 -24.99
N ILE A 76 -111.26 -57.52 -23.91
CA ILE A 76 -110.50 -57.26 -22.67
C ILE A 76 -109.94 -58.56 -22.07
N LEU A 77 -110.70 -59.66 -22.07
CA LEU A 77 -110.23 -60.96 -21.58
C LEU A 77 -109.12 -61.53 -22.48
N SER A 78 -109.23 -61.38 -23.81
CA SER A 78 -108.16 -61.77 -24.74
C SER A 78 -106.91 -60.92 -24.57
N ASN A 79 -107.06 -59.61 -24.35
CA ASN A 79 -105.95 -58.68 -24.10
C ASN A 79 -105.26 -58.99 -22.76
N LEU A 80 -106.01 -59.33 -21.72
CA LEU A 80 -105.47 -59.86 -20.45
C LEU A 80 -104.76 -61.20 -20.66
N GLN A 81 -105.30 -62.11 -21.49
CA GLN A 81 -104.68 -63.41 -21.76
C GLN A 81 -103.42 -63.31 -22.64
N VAL A 82 -103.34 -62.30 -23.52
CA VAL A 82 -102.13 -61.93 -24.27
C VAL A 82 -101.10 -61.29 -23.34
N ALA A 83 -101.49 -60.32 -22.50
CA ALA A 83 -100.60 -59.65 -21.55
C ALA A 83 -100.03 -60.61 -20.48
N LEU A 84 -100.83 -61.58 -20.02
CA LEU A 84 -100.42 -62.70 -19.17
C LEU A 84 -99.84 -63.88 -19.97
N GLY A 85 -99.62 -63.69 -21.27
CA GLY A 85 -99.04 -64.66 -22.17
C GLY A 85 -97.59 -64.98 -21.81
N LYS A 86 -97.20 -66.25 -21.99
CA LYS A 86 -95.87 -66.74 -21.60
C LYS A 86 -94.72 -65.99 -22.27
N VAL A 87 -94.93 -65.43 -23.46
CA VAL A 87 -93.94 -64.62 -24.19
C VAL A 87 -93.63 -63.34 -23.42
N HIS A 88 -94.63 -62.52 -23.09
CA HIS A 88 -94.42 -61.29 -22.34
C HIS A 88 -93.88 -61.55 -20.93
N LEU A 89 -94.29 -62.64 -20.26
CA LEU A 89 -93.68 -63.05 -18.99
C LEU A 89 -92.19 -63.39 -19.14
N GLN A 90 -91.78 -64.05 -20.22
CA GLN A 90 -90.38 -64.33 -20.54
C GLN A 90 -89.59 -63.06 -20.92
N GLU A 91 -90.23 -62.10 -21.60
CA GLU A 91 -89.66 -60.78 -21.89
C GLU A 91 -89.46 -59.98 -20.60
N TYR A 92 -90.44 -59.92 -19.69
CA TYR A 92 -90.29 -59.31 -18.37
C TYR A 92 -89.18 -59.97 -17.55
N GLU A 93 -89.09 -61.31 -17.53
CA GLU A 93 -87.96 -62.01 -16.92
C GLU A 93 -86.62 -61.65 -17.57
N SER A 94 -86.58 -61.51 -18.90
CA SER A 94 -85.39 -61.11 -19.65
C SER A 94 -84.96 -59.70 -19.28
N HIS A 95 -85.89 -58.74 -19.29
CA HIS A 95 -85.64 -57.36 -18.84
C HIS A 95 -85.18 -57.31 -17.38
N ILE A 96 -85.75 -58.10 -16.47
CA ILE A 96 -85.28 -58.20 -15.07
C ILE A 96 -83.85 -58.76 -14.98
N LYS A 97 -83.49 -59.75 -15.81
CA LYS A 97 -82.11 -60.30 -15.87
C LYS A 97 -81.13 -59.24 -16.41
N THR A 98 -81.52 -58.51 -17.45
CA THR A 98 -80.73 -57.40 -18.03
C THR A 98 -80.56 -56.24 -17.05
N ILE A 99 -81.62 -55.84 -16.34
CA ILE A 99 -81.55 -54.81 -15.29
C ILE A 99 -80.61 -55.24 -14.16
N LYS A 100 -80.70 -56.50 -13.69
CA LYS A 100 -79.77 -57.04 -12.67
C LYS A 100 -78.31 -57.04 -13.16
N ALA A 101 -78.08 -57.38 -14.43
CA ALA A 101 -76.74 -57.30 -15.03
C ALA A 101 -76.22 -55.86 -15.10
N HIS A 102 -77.07 -54.88 -15.41
CA HIS A 102 -76.69 -53.46 -15.40
C HIS A 102 -76.41 -52.94 -13.99
N VAL A 103 -77.22 -53.31 -12.97
CA VAL A 103 -76.97 -52.93 -11.57
C VAL A 103 -75.65 -53.51 -11.08
N CYS A 104 -75.39 -54.81 -11.29
CA CYS A 104 -74.13 -55.44 -10.92
C CYS A 104 -72.92 -54.84 -11.66
N CYS A 105 -73.09 -54.42 -12.92
CA CYS A 105 -72.06 -53.69 -13.67
C CYS A 105 -71.83 -52.29 -13.08
N GLN A 106 -72.89 -51.57 -12.68
CA GLN A 106 -72.79 -50.27 -12.02
C GLN A 106 -72.13 -50.36 -10.65
N GLU A 107 -72.46 -51.38 -9.85
CA GLU A 107 -71.82 -51.66 -8.56
C GLU A 107 -70.32 -51.90 -8.73
N ARG A 108 -69.92 -52.77 -9.68
CA ARG A 108 -68.49 -53.03 -9.95
C ARG A 108 -67.77 -51.80 -10.52
N LEU A 109 -68.41 -51.00 -11.37
CA LEU A 109 -67.85 -49.74 -11.86
C LEU A 109 -67.69 -48.71 -10.73
N GLN A 110 -68.57 -48.71 -9.72
CA GLN A 110 -68.42 -47.87 -8.53
C GLN A 110 -67.22 -48.33 -7.69
N GLU A 111 -67.04 -49.64 -7.48
CA GLU A 111 -65.84 -50.19 -6.82
C GLU A 111 -64.54 -49.84 -7.57
N GLU A 112 -64.55 -49.94 -8.90
CA GLU A 112 -63.43 -49.52 -9.77
C GLU A 112 -63.14 -48.01 -9.66
N ILE A 113 -64.19 -47.17 -9.56
CA ILE A 113 -64.08 -45.72 -9.39
C ILE A 113 -63.55 -45.34 -8.00
N ASP A 114 -64.04 -45.96 -6.94
CA ASP A 114 -63.59 -45.70 -5.56
C ASP A 114 -62.14 -46.18 -5.34
N LEU A 115 -61.73 -47.27 -6.01
CA LEU A 115 -60.34 -47.70 -6.10
C LEU A 115 -59.48 -46.68 -6.87
N LEU A 116 -59.99 -46.07 -7.93
CA LEU A 116 -59.27 -45.01 -8.65
C LEU A 116 -59.14 -43.73 -7.82
N TYR A 117 -60.18 -43.31 -7.09
CA TYR A 117 -60.09 -42.17 -6.17
C TYR A 117 -59.04 -42.38 -5.06
N THR A 118 -59.05 -43.54 -4.39
CA THR A 118 -58.06 -43.84 -3.35
C THR A 118 -56.63 -43.93 -3.89
N ASN A 119 -56.44 -44.39 -5.14
CA ASN A 119 -55.14 -44.32 -5.81
C ASN A 119 -54.72 -42.88 -6.16
N ILE A 120 -55.65 -42.02 -6.58
CA ILE A 120 -55.39 -40.59 -6.84
C ILE A 120 -54.98 -39.88 -5.54
N ASP A 121 -55.70 -40.06 -4.44
CA ASP A 121 -55.36 -39.47 -3.14
C ASP A 121 -53.99 -39.92 -2.64
N HIS A 122 -53.65 -41.20 -2.83
CA HIS A 122 -52.33 -41.73 -2.51
C HIS A 122 -51.23 -41.09 -3.36
N LEU A 123 -51.44 -40.91 -4.67
CA LEU A 123 -50.49 -40.23 -5.56
C LEU A 123 -50.32 -38.74 -5.22
N VAL A 124 -51.41 -38.04 -4.89
CA VAL A 124 -51.38 -36.65 -4.41
C VAL A 124 -50.59 -36.55 -3.09
N HIS A 125 -50.77 -37.49 -2.16
CA HIS A 125 -49.97 -37.57 -0.94
C HIS A 125 -48.49 -37.90 -1.18
N GLN A 126 -48.15 -38.66 -2.22
CA GLN A 126 -46.76 -38.87 -2.62
C GLN A 126 -46.15 -37.62 -3.25
N GLN A 127 -46.90 -36.93 -4.14
CA GLN A 127 -46.47 -35.67 -4.74
C GLN A 127 -46.20 -34.60 -3.67
N LEU A 128 -47.10 -34.41 -2.71
CA LEU A 128 -46.91 -33.47 -1.59
C LEU A 128 -45.69 -33.81 -0.72
N LYS A 129 -45.29 -35.08 -0.59
CA LYS A 129 -44.04 -35.47 0.09
C LYS A 129 -42.81 -35.12 -0.75
N ALA A 130 -42.84 -35.41 -2.06
CA ALA A 130 -41.78 -35.06 -2.98
C ALA A 130 -41.57 -33.54 -3.04
N ASP A 131 -42.64 -32.75 -3.13
CA ASP A 131 -42.59 -31.28 -3.11
C ASP A 131 -41.99 -30.74 -1.80
N GLN A 132 -42.32 -31.34 -0.65
CA GLN A 132 -41.69 -30.99 0.63
C GLN A 132 -40.21 -31.36 0.71
N GLU A 133 -39.78 -32.46 0.07
CA GLU A 133 -38.36 -32.85 0.02
C GLU A 133 -37.58 -31.97 -0.96
N ILE A 134 -38.13 -31.68 -2.13
CA ILE A 134 -37.60 -30.70 -3.10
C ILE A 134 -37.47 -29.32 -2.42
N TYR A 135 -38.45 -28.87 -1.64
CA TYR A 135 -38.35 -27.63 -0.87
C TYR A 135 -37.22 -27.67 0.17
N LYS A 136 -37.10 -28.76 0.94
CA LYS A 136 -36.02 -28.94 1.94
C LYS A 136 -34.63 -29.03 1.29
N LEU A 137 -34.53 -29.59 0.09
CA LEU A 137 -33.29 -29.65 -0.69
C LEU A 137 -32.95 -28.28 -1.27
N ASN A 138 -33.89 -27.59 -1.92
CA ASN A 138 -33.70 -26.25 -2.47
C ASN A 138 -33.38 -25.19 -1.40
N PHE A 139 -33.92 -25.35 -0.17
CA PHE A 139 -33.56 -24.48 0.97
C PHE A 139 -32.13 -24.71 1.50
N LYS A 140 -31.60 -25.94 1.34
CA LYS A 140 -30.22 -26.29 1.71
C LYS A 140 -29.22 -26.06 0.58
N ALA A 141 -29.67 -26.13 -0.67
CA ALA A 141 -28.87 -25.88 -1.85
C ALA A 141 -28.49 -24.40 -1.91
N THR A 142 -27.23 -24.10 -1.63
CA THR A 142 -26.66 -22.78 -1.91
C THR A 142 -26.89 -22.46 -3.38
N SER A 143 -27.44 -21.28 -3.68
CA SER A 143 -27.71 -20.89 -5.07
C SER A 143 -26.43 -20.96 -5.90
N GLU A 144 -26.51 -21.44 -7.13
CA GLU A 144 -25.34 -21.55 -8.02
C GLU A 144 -24.63 -20.19 -8.20
N ALA A 145 -25.37 -19.08 -8.14
CA ALA A 145 -24.80 -17.73 -8.10
C ALA A 145 -23.97 -17.48 -6.82
N GLN A 146 -24.49 -17.85 -5.65
CA GLN A 146 -23.79 -17.72 -4.36
C GLN A 146 -22.56 -18.65 -4.28
N TYR A 147 -22.64 -19.88 -4.80
CA TYR A 147 -21.50 -20.78 -4.88
C TYR A 147 -20.41 -20.24 -5.81
N ASN A 148 -20.78 -19.73 -6.98
CA ASN A 148 -19.83 -19.06 -7.87
C ASN A 148 -19.25 -17.79 -7.24
N GLU A 149 -20.00 -17.08 -6.40
CA GLU A 149 -19.51 -15.91 -5.64
C GLU A 149 -18.52 -16.30 -4.54
N THR A 150 -18.77 -17.38 -3.77
CA THR A 150 -17.82 -17.87 -2.77
C THR A 150 -16.56 -18.44 -3.41
N VAL A 151 -16.67 -19.13 -4.55
CA VAL A 151 -15.51 -19.57 -5.34
C VAL A 151 -14.71 -18.38 -5.89
N LYS A 152 -15.35 -17.31 -6.38
CA LYS A 152 -14.66 -16.07 -6.79
C LYS A 152 -13.94 -15.40 -5.62
N LYS A 153 -14.59 -15.28 -4.46
CA LYS A 153 -13.98 -14.74 -3.23
C LYS A 153 -12.80 -15.60 -2.76
N ALA A 154 -12.92 -16.93 -2.82
CA ALA A 154 -11.84 -17.84 -2.48
C ALA A 154 -10.64 -17.70 -3.42
N LYS A 155 -10.86 -17.59 -4.73
CA LYS A 155 -9.79 -17.34 -5.72
C LYS A 155 -9.10 -16.00 -5.51
N SER A 156 -9.86 -14.92 -5.35
CA SER A 156 -9.29 -13.58 -5.09
C SER A 156 -8.50 -13.53 -3.77
N ASN A 157 -8.98 -14.21 -2.72
CA ASN A 157 -8.22 -14.36 -1.47
C ASN A 157 -6.92 -15.15 -1.67
N LEU A 158 -6.93 -16.18 -2.52
CA LEU A 158 -5.75 -16.99 -2.86
C LEU A 158 -4.73 -16.14 -3.62
N GLU A 159 -5.17 -15.40 -4.65
CA GLU A 159 -4.34 -14.42 -5.39
C GLU A 159 -3.74 -13.36 -4.46
N ILE A 160 -4.49 -12.85 -3.48
CA ILE A 160 -3.99 -11.90 -2.47
C ILE A 160 -2.91 -12.54 -1.59
N LEU A 161 -3.09 -13.78 -1.16
CA LEU A 161 -2.11 -14.52 -0.34
C LEU A 161 -0.84 -14.88 -1.13
N GLU A 162 -0.96 -15.22 -2.41
CA GLU A 162 0.20 -15.44 -3.30
C GLU A 162 0.99 -14.14 -3.53
N ASN A 163 0.31 -13.02 -3.76
CA ASN A 163 0.95 -11.71 -3.86
C ASN A 163 1.64 -11.30 -2.55
N GLN A 164 1.03 -11.56 -1.39
CA GLN A 164 1.66 -11.33 -0.08
C GLN A 164 2.90 -12.22 0.13
N LEU A 165 2.85 -13.48 -0.29
CA LEU A 165 3.98 -14.41 -0.22
C LEU A 165 5.13 -14.01 -1.16
N ASP A 166 4.84 -13.56 -2.37
CA ASP A 166 5.83 -13.04 -3.32
C ASP A 166 6.48 -11.74 -2.81
N VAL A 167 5.70 -10.79 -2.29
CA VAL A 167 6.23 -9.58 -1.64
C VAL A 167 7.08 -9.94 -0.41
N SER A 168 6.68 -10.94 0.37
CA SER A 168 7.45 -11.44 1.51
C SER A 168 8.80 -12.04 1.06
N LYS A 169 8.80 -12.94 0.06
CA LYS A 169 10.01 -13.52 -0.52
C LYS A 169 10.93 -12.48 -1.16
N LYS A 170 10.38 -11.48 -1.85
CA LYS A 170 11.17 -10.36 -2.42
C LYS A 170 11.85 -9.53 -1.34
N ARG A 171 11.18 -9.29 -0.20
CA ARG A 171 11.79 -8.66 0.98
C ARG A 171 12.87 -9.54 1.61
N GLU A 172 12.62 -10.84 1.76
CA GLU A 172 13.59 -11.81 2.27
C GLU A 172 14.86 -11.85 1.41
N CYS A 173 14.73 -11.96 0.09
CA CYS A 173 15.86 -11.91 -0.86
C CYS A 173 16.67 -10.62 -0.72
N SER A 174 16.02 -9.45 -0.62
CA SER A 174 16.70 -8.16 -0.41
C SER A 174 17.40 -8.07 0.95
N LEU A 175 16.84 -8.68 2.00
CA LEU A 175 17.51 -8.78 3.30
C LEU A 175 18.70 -9.76 3.26
N ILE A 176 18.62 -10.85 2.49
CA ILE A 176 19.71 -11.82 2.31
C ILE A 176 20.86 -11.20 1.51
N THR A 177 20.60 -10.45 0.44
CA THR A 177 21.66 -9.79 -0.33
C THR A 177 22.36 -8.70 0.49
N GLU A 178 21.62 -7.91 1.27
CA GLU A 178 22.22 -6.94 2.20
C GLU A 178 23.00 -7.64 3.33
N ASN A 179 22.49 -8.75 3.89
CA ASN A 179 23.21 -9.53 4.89
C ASN A 179 24.53 -10.10 4.32
N MET A 180 24.52 -10.56 3.06
CA MET A 180 25.73 -10.97 2.35
C MET A 180 26.71 -9.81 2.16
N ARG A 181 26.22 -8.63 1.74
CA ARG A 181 27.05 -7.42 1.58
C ARG A 181 27.71 -7.01 2.90
N LEU A 182 26.97 -7.05 4.00
CA LEU A 182 27.47 -6.76 5.34
C LEU A 182 28.48 -7.82 5.84
N ARG A 183 28.26 -9.11 5.55
CA ARG A 183 29.25 -10.16 5.85
C ARG A 183 30.56 -9.95 5.11
N ASN A 184 30.50 -9.64 3.82
CA ASN A 184 31.70 -9.36 3.02
C ASN A 184 32.47 -8.16 3.60
N LEU A 185 31.77 -7.05 3.89
CA LEU A 185 32.36 -5.87 4.53
C LEU A 185 33.03 -6.19 5.89
N ILE A 186 32.43 -7.08 6.69
CA ILE A 186 33.04 -7.55 7.95
C ILE A 186 34.30 -8.38 7.68
N VAL A 187 34.31 -9.25 6.66
CA VAL A 187 35.50 -10.03 6.26
C VAL A 187 36.61 -9.10 5.79
N ASP A 188 36.30 -8.09 4.98
CA ASP A 188 37.27 -7.09 4.49
C ASP A 188 37.88 -6.30 5.67
N MET A 189 37.04 -5.79 6.59
CA MET A 189 37.50 -5.10 7.80
C MET A 189 38.35 -6.00 8.72
N LEU A 190 38.06 -7.30 8.81
CA LEU A 190 38.87 -8.26 9.56
C LEU A 190 40.21 -8.55 8.86
N TYR A 191 40.23 -8.60 7.53
CA TYR A 191 41.46 -8.71 6.74
C TYR A 191 42.36 -7.49 6.93
N ASP A 192 41.81 -6.29 6.80
CA ASP A 192 42.52 -5.01 7.01
C ASP A 192 43.05 -4.88 8.43
N ARG A 193 42.26 -5.25 9.45
CA ARG A 193 42.74 -5.33 10.84
C ARG A 193 43.88 -6.34 10.99
N SER A 194 43.84 -7.47 10.28
CA SER A 194 44.95 -8.44 10.28
C SER A 194 46.22 -7.87 9.63
N LEU A 195 46.06 -7.09 8.55
CA LEU A 195 47.16 -6.45 7.82
C LEU A 195 47.79 -5.32 8.65
N PHE A 196 46.96 -4.46 9.24
CA PHE A 196 47.38 -3.42 10.17
C PHE A 196 48.16 -4.01 11.35
N ASN A 197 47.63 -5.06 12.00
CA ASN A 197 48.34 -5.74 13.09
C ASN A 197 49.69 -6.32 12.64
N LYS A 198 49.77 -6.93 11.45
CA LYS A 198 51.05 -7.45 10.89
C LYS A 198 52.07 -6.33 10.63
N LEU A 199 51.62 -5.16 10.17
CA LEU A 199 52.48 -3.99 9.94
C LEU A 199 52.91 -3.34 11.28
N TRP A 200 51.97 -3.16 12.21
CA TRP A 200 52.20 -2.64 13.55
C TRP A 200 53.21 -3.48 14.32
N HIS A 201 53.07 -4.81 14.33
CA HIS A 201 54.05 -5.70 14.96
C HIS A 201 55.43 -5.56 14.32
N ARG A 202 55.52 -5.45 12.98
CA ARG A 202 56.80 -5.30 12.27
C ARG A 202 57.49 -3.97 12.61
N MET A 203 56.73 -2.88 12.68
CA MET A 203 57.21 -1.56 13.12
C MET A 203 57.65 -1.59 14.59
N MET A 204 56.88 -2.23 15.47
CA MET A 204 57.22 -2.37 16.89
C MET A 204 58.49 -3.23 17.10
N THR A 205 58.70 -4.28 16.30
CA THR A 205 59.95 -5.05 16.35
C THR A 205 61.15 -4.25 15.85
N HIS A 206 60.98 -3.38 14.86
CA HIS A 206 62.04 -2.48 14.39
C HIS A 206 62.39 -1.46 15.48
N LEU A 207 61.40 -0.75 16.02
CA LEU A 207 61.61 0.25 17.08
C LEU A 207 62.24 -0.35 18.34
N ASN A 208 61.88 -1.58 18.72
CA ASN A 208 62.53 -2.29 19.83
C ASN A 208 63.97 -2.70 19.51
N HIS A 209 64.29 -3.03 18.24
CA HIS A 209 65.66 -3.29 17.80
C HIS A 209 66.50 -2.00 17.80
N ASP A 210 65.99 -0.91 17.24
CA ASP A 210 66.65 0.41 17.23
C ASP A 210 66.90 0.90 18.66
N LYS A 211 65.91 0.75 19.55
CA LYS A 211 66.06 1.08 20.97
C LYS A 211 67.15 0.24 21.63
N LYS A 212 67.25 -1.06 21.32
CA LYS A 212 68.34 -1.89 21.84
C LYS A 212 69.69 -1.42 21.29
N PHE A 213 69.80 -1.19 19.98
CA PHE A 213 71.02 -0.69 19.35
C PHE A 213 71.49 0.64 19.97
N LEU A 214 70.57 1.56 20.29
CA LEU A 214 70.88 2.80 20.99
C LEU A 214 71.35 2.59 22.44
N ILE A 215 70.82 1.58 23.15
CA ILE A 215 71.31 1.21 24.49
C ILE A 215 72.71 0.59 24.38
N ASP A 216 72.88 -0.42 23.51
CA ASP A 216 74.17 -1.08 23.25
C ASP A 216 75.26 -0.05 22.86
N LEU A 217 74.90 1.00 22.09
CA LEU A 217 75.78 2.09 21.69
C LEU A 217 76.12 3.05 22.86
N VAL A 218 75.16 3.33 23.75
CA VAL A 218 75.39 4.17 24.94
C VAL A 218 76.24 3.44 25.97
N GLU A 219 76.00 2.14 26.20
CA GLU A 219 76.85 1.27 27.02
C GLU A 219 78.29 1.27 26.47
N ARG A 220 78.46 1.03 25.16
CA ARG A 220 79.78 1.09 24.51
C ARG A 220 80.45 2.45 24.59
N ALA A 221 79.69 3.55 24.64
CA ALA A 221 80.23 4.90 24.85
C ALA A 221 80.68 5.11 26.30
N ILE A 222 79.92 4.61 27.28
CA ILE A 222 80.27 4.64 28.71
C ILE A 222 81.57 3.86 28.95
N ASP A 223 81.71 2.64 28.40
CA ASP A 223 82.97 1.86 28.47
C ASP A 223 84.18 2.72 28.05
N CYS A 224 84.07 3.37 26.88
CA CYS A 224 85.14 4.19 26.31
C CYS A 224 85.47 5.43 27.18
N PHE A 225 84.46 6.00 27.85
CA PHE A 225 84.68 7.08 28.82
C PHE A 225 85.34 6.57 30.11
N GLU A 226 84.93 5.40 30.63
CA GLU A 226 85.55 4.80 31.82
C GLU A 226 87.02 4.43 31.54
N GLU A 227 87.31 3.73 30.44
CA GLU A 227 88.68 3.48 29.92
C GLU A 227 89.50 4.78 29.84
N GLY A 228 88.90 5.85 29.28
CA GLY A 228 89.52 7.17 29.18
C GLY A 228 89.83 7.80 30.55
N THR A 229 88.90 7.73 31.51
CA THR A 229 89.14 8.25 32.87
C THR A 229 90.21 7.45 33.61
N GLU A 230 90.27 6.13 33.44
CA GLU A 230 91.37 5.34 34.00
C GLU A 230 92.73 5.78 33.45
N ILE A 231 92.83 6.04 32.14
CA ILE A 231 94.07 6.50 31.51
C ILE A 231 94.48 7.87 32.06
N CYS A 232 93.54 8.81 32.21
CA CYS A 232 93.80 10.10 32.85
C CYS A 232 94.29 9.94 34.30
N GLN A 233 93.61 9.14 35.12
CA GLN A 233 94.04 8.86 36.50
C GLN A 233 95.44 8.21 36.57
N LYS A 234 95.75 7.29 35.65
CA LYS A 234 97.07 6.67 35.53
C LYS A 234 98.14 7.73 35.20
N LEU A 235 97.88 8.63 34.25
CA LEU A 235 98.76 9.75 33.88
C LEU A 235 98.98 10.72 35.06
N ASP A 236 97.92 11.13 35.76
CA ASP A 236 98.01 12.00 36.94
C ASP A 236 98.80 11.34 38.08
N SER A 237 98.67 10.02 38.26
CA SER A 237 99.49 9.27 39.23
C SER A 237 100.98 9.27 38.86
N ILE A 238 101.31 9.20 37.57
CA ILE A 238 102.70 9.22 37.06
C ILE A 238 103.29 10.63 37.18
N GLN A 239 102.53 11.66 36.80
CA GLN A 239 102.95 13.06 36.95
C GLN A 239 103.11 13.43 38.44
N SER A 240 102.23 12.95 39.32
CA SER A 240 102.35 13.13 40.78
C SER A 240 103.60 12.43 41.36
N LYS A 241 103.92 11.21 40.90
CA LYS A 241 105.17 10.51 41.28
C LYS A 241 106.39 11.30 40.80
N LYS A 242 106.42 11.69 39.52
CA LYS A 242 107.49 12.49 38.91
C LYS A 242 107.73 13.81 39.63
N ASN A 243 106.67 14.50 40.07
CA ASN A 243 106.82 15.74 40.85
C ASN A 243 107.49 15.47 42.20
N ARG A 244 107.05 14.44 42.94
CA ARG A 244 107.69 14.00 44.19
C ARG A 244 109.14 13.58 43.98
N ASP A 245 109.44 12.86 42.90
CA ASP A 245 110.79 12.46 42.51
C ASP A 245 111.70 13.64 42.14
N VAL A 246 111.14 14.79 41.77
CA VAL A 246 111.86 16.05 41.56
C VAL A 246 112.06 16.77 42.88
N GLU A 247 111.04 16.81 43.75
CA GLU A 247 111.13 17.39 45.10
C GLU A 247 112.18 16.67 45.96
N THR A 248 112.19 15.33 45.99
CA THR A 248 113.20 14.55 46.72
C THR A 248 114.61 14.83 46.20
N LYS A 249 114.83 14.80 44.87
CA LYS A 249 116.12 15.13 44.25
C LYS A 249 116.57 16.57 44.52
N ILE A 250 115.64 17.51 44.63
CA ILE A 250 115.95 18.89 45.05
C ILE A 250 116.40 18.92 46.50
N VAL A 251 115.74 18.19 47.41
CA VAL A 251 116.15 18.09 48.83
C VAL A 251 117.50 17.38 48.98
N GLU A 252 117.70 16.24 48.31
CA GLU A 252 118.98 15.52 48.26
C GLU A 252 120.11 16.40 47.74
N MET A 253 119.90 17.11 46.63
CA MET A 253 120.90 18.02 46.08
C MET A 253 121.16 19.22 47.01
N GLN A 254 120.13 19.76 47.68
CA GLN A 254 120.33 20.76 48.73
C GLN A 254 121.14 20.21 49.91
N GLU A 255 120.94 18.95 50.31
CA GLU A 255 121.75 18.31 51.34
C GLU A 255 123.19 18.09 50.90
N LEU A 256 123.44 17.58 49.70
CA LEU A 256 124.78 17.43 49.15
C LEU A 256 125.49 18.79 49.03
N ILE A 257 124.77 19.84 48.66
CA ILE A 257 125.26 21.23 48.66
C ILE A 257 125.56 21.70 50.10
N LYS A 258 124.69 21.45 51.08
CA LYS A 258 124.92 21.78 52.50
C LYS A 258 126.15 21.05 53.07
N ARG A 259 126.26 19.73 52.85
CA ARG A 259 127.41 18.90 53.26
C ARG A 259 128.69 19.41 52.60
N GLY A 260 128.71 19.54 51.27
CA GLY A 260 129.86 20.08 50.53
C GLY A 260 130.21 21.53 50.88
N HIS A 261 129.27 22.34 51.36
CA HIS A 261 129.56 23.65 51.97
C HIS A 261 130.16 23.51 53.37
N ALA A 262 129.61 22.65 54.24
CA ALA A 262 130.16 22.37 55.56
C ALA A 262 131.60 21.84 55.46
N ASP A 263 131.87 20.92 54.53
CA ASP A 263 133.22 20.41 54.26
C ASP A 263 134.15 21.51 53.75
N LYS A 264 133.69 22.37 52.82
CA LYS A 264 134.45 23.54 52.37
C LYS A 264 134.69 24.56 53.49
N TYR A 265 133.77 24.70 54.45
CA TYR A 265 133.94 25.55 55.63
C TYR A 265 134.88 24.91 56.66
N ASN A 266 134.80 23.60 56.89
CA ASN A 266 135.70 22.84 57.75
C ASN A 266 137.13 22.85 57.20
N MET A 267 137.31 22.60 55.91
CA MET A 267 138.61 22.72 55.23
C MET A 267 139.15 24.16 55.31
N LYS A 268 138.32 25.17 55.07
CA LYS A 268 138.73 26.58 55.27
C LYS A 268 139.05 26.91 56.73
N PHE A 269 138.33 26.33 57.70
CA PHE A 269 138.58 26.53 59.12
C PHE A 269 139.88 25.86 59.56
N LEU A 270 140.17 24.65 59.09
CA LEU A 270 141.45 23.97 59.31
C LEU A 270 142.60 24.76 58.67
N LEU A 271 142.44 25.22 57.42
CA LEU A 271 143.42 26.07 56.73
C LEU A 271 143.58 27.46 57.38
N ALA A 272 142.55 28.01 58.01
CA ALA A 272 142.61 29.28 58.73
C ALA A 272 143.11 29.14 60.17
N LYS A 273 142.94 27.97 60.80
CA LYS A 273 143.51 27.62 62.10
C LYS A 273 144.99 27.21 62.00
N GLY A 274 145.39 26.67 60.84
CA GLY A 274 146.78 26.44 60.44
C GLY A 274 147.48 27.67 59.83
N LYS A 275 146.85 28.84 59.85
CA LYS A 275 147.45 30.12 59.49
C LYS A 275 147.39 31.08 60.68
N ASN A 276 148.40 31.93 60.81
CA ASN A 276 148.34 33.05 61.74
C ASN A 276 147.24 34.04 61.30
N ARG A 277 146.61 34.70 62.26
CA ARG A 277 145.46 35.58 62.02
C ARG A 277 145.87 36.89 61.36
N GLU A 278 145.78 36.95 60.04
CA GLU A 278 145.72 38.21 59.29
C GLU A 278 144.25 38.67 59.19
N LEU A 279 143.97 39.89 59.66
CA LEU A 279 142.66 40.53 59.53
C LEU A 279 142.53 41.14 58.13
N ALA A 280 142.00 40.36 57.18
CA ALA A 280 141.62 40.86 55.86
C ALA A 280 140.24 41.51 55.90
N ASP A 281 140.11 42.68 55.26
CA ASP A 281 138.97 43.61 55.42
C ASP A 281 137.63 43.08 54.85
N LEU A 282 136.53 43.57 55.43
CA LEU A 282 135.15 43.23 55.10
C LEU A 282 134.73 43.68 53.70
N GLU A 283 135.29 44.78 53.19
CA GLU A 283 134.92 45.41 51.91
C GLU A 283 135.05 44.46 50.71
N ALA A 284 136.07 43.61 50.69
CA ALA A 284 136.33 42.69 49.59
C ALA A 284 135.22 41.64 49.38
N ARG A 285 134.33 41.45 50.36
CA ARG A 285 133.18 40.54 50.30
C ARG A 285 131.89 41.22 49.83
N GLU A 286 131.76 42.52 50.06
CA GLU A 286 130.70 43.39 49.51
C GLU A 286 130.84 43.50 47.99
N TYR A 287 132.04 43.87 47.52
CA TYR A 287 132.33 44.11 46.11
C TYR A 287 131.93 42.92 45.22
N LYS A 288 132.25 41.70 45.66
CA LYS A 288 131.93 40.45 44.94
C LYS A 288 130.44 40.14 44.84
N ARG A 289 129.58 40.66 45.73
CA ARG A 289 128.11 40.56 45.54
C ARG A 289 127.63 41.52 44.44
N ARG A 290 128.14 42.75 44.45
CA ARG A 290 127.79 43.79 43.46
C ARG A 290 128.21 43.37 42.04
N GLU A 291 129.39 42.76 41.90
CA GLU A 291 129.85 42.06 40.69
C GLU A 291 128.86 41.01 40.17
N ILE A 292 128.49 40.02 40.99
CA ILE A 292 127.61 38.92 40.58
C ILE A 292 126.22 39.44 40.17
N PHE A 293 125.69 40.45 40.86
CA PHE A 293 124.41 41.08 40.52
C PHE A 293 124.48 41.85 39.19
N LYS A 294 125.58 42.57 38.90
CA LYS A 294 125.82 43.19 37.59
C LYS A 294 125.88 42.13 36.48
N VAL A 295 126.67 41.07 36.67
CA VAL A 295 126.86 40.01 35.66
C VAL A 295 125.55 39.28 35.34
N SER A 296 124.67 39.02 36.32
CA SER A 296 123.38 38.38 36.07
C SER A 296 122.40 39.29 35.32
N HIS A 297 122.38 40.60 35.60
CA HIS A 297 121.56 41.56 34.86
C HIS A 297 122.10 41.83 33.45
N MET A 298 123.42 41.90 33.27
CA MET A 298 124.03 41.98 31.94
C MET A 298 123.64 40.78 31.07
N LYS A 299 123.60 39.56 31.62
CA LYS A 299 123.14 38.36 30.90
C LYS A 299 121.66 38.41 30.51
N LYS A 300 120.78 38.96 31.35
CA LYS A 300 119.37 39.20 30.97
C LYS A 300 119.25 40.25 29.87
N ILE A 301 119.98 41.36 29.99
CA ILE A 301 119.99 42.45 29.01
C ILE A 301 120.55 41.98 27.65
N SER A 302 121.61 41.15 27.64
CA SER A 302 122.12 40.57 26.39
C SER A 302 121.14 39.58 25.75
N LEU A 303 120.35 38.86 26.55
CA LEU A 303 119.33 37.94 26.04
C LEU A 303 118.13 38.71 25.44
N TYR A 304 117.65 39.76 26.12
CA TYR A 304 116.60 40.63 25.57
C TYR A 304 117.07 41.37 24.31
N LYS A 305 118.33 41.85 24.27
CA LYS A 305 118.93 42.36 23.03
C LYS A 305 118.92 41.30 21.93
N ALA A 306 119.46 40.11 22.17
CA ALA A 306 119.47 39.04 21.17
C ALA A 306 118.07 38.55 20.71
N ILE A 307 116.99 38.86 21.44
CA ILE A 307 115.60 38.67 20.97
C ILE A 307 115.17 39.86 20.10
N LEU A 308 115.42 41.09 20.52
CA LEU A 308 115.13 42.31 19.75
C LEU A 308 115.91 42.33 18.42
N ASP A 309 117.21 42.02 18.45
CA ASP A 309 118.07 41.92 17.27
C ASP A 309 117.53 40.87 16.27
N LYS A 310 116.98 39.75 16.77
CA LYS A 310 116.29 38.75 15.94
C LYS A 310 115.00 39.30 15.33
N ILE A 311 114.16 39.99 16.11
CA ILE A 311 112.92 40.61 15.61
C ILE A 311 113.24 41.65 14.53
N LEU A 312 114.23 42.53 14.76
CA LEU A 312 114.70 43.51 13.79
C LEU A 312 115.21 42.84 12.50
N SER A 313 115.99 41.75 12.63
CA SER A 313 116.48 40.98 11.48
C SER A 313 115.39 40.26 10.68
N PHE A 314 114.28 39.88 11.33
CA PHE A 314 113.13 39.21 10.70
C PHE A 314 112.17 40.21 10.04
N SER A 315 111.92 41.35 10.70
CA SER A 315 111.04 42.41 10.19
C SER A 315 111.73 43.34 9.18
N GLY A 316 113.06 43.27 9.02
CA GLY A 316 113.82 44.11 8.10
C GLY A 316 113.77 45.59 8.47
N VAL A 317 114.06 45.90 9.74
CA VAL A 317 113.94 47.27 10.31
C VAL A 317 115.15 47.58 11.17
N GLU A 318 115.67 48.81 11.09
CA GLU A 318 116.85 49.23 11.87
C GLU A 318 116.47 49.74 13.27
N THR A 319 115.27 50.32 13.44
CA THR A 319 114.82 50.91 14.72
C THR A 319 113.68 50.12 15.36
N ILE A 320 113.75 49.92 16.69
CA ILE A 320 112.72 49.21 17.48
C ILE A 320 111.36 49.93 17.44
N THR A 321 111.33 51.27 17.40
CA THR A 321 110.09 52.05 17.31
C THR A 321 109.36 51.81 15.99
N GLU A 322 110.08 51.81 14.87
CA GLU A 322 109.53 51.49 13.55
C GLU A 322 108.99 50.05 13.48
N ALA A 323 109.64 49.09 14.15
CA ALA A 323 109.15 47.72 14.24
C ALA A 323 107.80 47.66 14.98
N ILE A 324 107.68 48.36 16.12
CA ILE A 324 106.42 48.48 16.87
C ILE A 324 105.33 49.13 16.00
N GLU A 325 105.63 50.25 15.33
CA GLU A 325 104.68 50.90 14.41
C GLU A 325 104.24 49.99 13.26
N LYS A 326 105.15 49.19 12.67
CA LYS A 326 104.79 48.22 11.62
C LYS A 326 103.89 47.11 12.16
N PHE A 327 104.16 46.59 13.36
CA PHE A 327 103.29 45.59 13.98
C PHE A 327 101.91 46.16 14.33
N GLN A 328 101.81 47.37 14.88
CA GLN A 328 100.52 48.04 15.14
C GLN A 328 99.73 48.25 13.85
N LYS A 329 100.37 48.78 12.79
CA LYS A 329 99.72 48.97 11.48
C LYS A 329 99.30 47.64 10.83
N GLN A 330 99.99 46.53 11.12
CA GLN A 330 99.56 45.19 10.71
C GLN A 330 98.40 44.67 11.56
N GLU A 331 98.42 44.89 12.88
CA GLU A 331 97.36 44.52 13.82
C GLU A 331 96.04 45.26 13.51
N ASP A 332 96.08 46.57 13.25
CA ASP A 332 94.95 47.37 12.78
C ASP A 332 94.35 46.80 11.48
N VAL A 333 95.21 46.43 10.53
CA VAL A 333 94.80 45.83 9.24
C VAL A 333 94.19 44.45 9.45
N PHE A 334 94.80 43.57 10.27
CA PHE A 334 94.23 42.26 10.60
C PHE A 334 92.91 42.36 11.36
N TYR A 335 92.77 43.35 12.26
CA TYR A 335 91.51 43.63 12.94
C TYR A 335 90.43 44.09 11.94
N SER A 336 90.78 44.93 10.95
CA SER A 336 89.86 45.31 9.89
C SER A 336 89.41 44.11 9.02
N TYR A 337 90.33 43.21 8.67
CA TYR A 337 90.02 41.98 7.95
C TYR A 337 89.17 41.00 8.78
N PHE A 338 89.44 40.86 10.08
CA PHE A 338 88.65 40.01 10.97
C PHE A 338 87.21 40.53 11.09
N ASN A 339 87.03 41.84 11.26
CA ASN A 339 85.69 42.45 11.30
C ASN A 339 84.95 42.27 9.96
N TYR A 340 85.64 42.47 8.83
CA TYR A 340 85.05 42.22 7.50
C TYR A 340 84.68 40.73 7.30
N MET A 341 85.49 39.80 7.77
CA MET A 341 85.21 38.36 7.71
C MET A 341 84.00 37.98 8.59
N ASN A 342 83.84 38.62 9.74
CA ASN A 342 82.68 38.42 10.63
C ASN A 342 81.39 38.97 10.00
N GLU A 343 81.44 40.18 9.44
CA GLU A 343 80.33 40.78 8.67
C GLU A 343 79.93 39.91 7.48
N LEU A 344 80.91 39.41 6.72
CA LEU A 344 80.65 38.50 5.59
C LEU A 344 80.04 37.17 6.06
N SER A 345 80.51 36.62 7.19
CA SER A 345 79.97 35.39 7.79
C SER A 345 78.53 35.60 8.28
N TYR A 346 78.22 36.75 8.87
CA TYR A 346 76.87 37.13 9.26
C TYR A 346 75.96 37.30 8.04
N GLN A 347 76.43 37.96 6.97
CA GLN A 347 75.69 38.08 5.71
C GLN A 347 75.39 36.72 5.07
N VAL A 348 76.33 35.77 5.11
CA VAL A 348 76.09 34.38 4.67
C VAL A 348 75.00 33.72 5.52
N GLN A 349 75.05 33.83 6.86
CA GLN A 349 74.00 33.27 7.73
C GLN A 349 72.61 33.90 7.48
N VAL A 350 72.55 35.20 7.22
CA VAL A 350 71.29 35.89 6.85
C VAL A 350 70.77 35.41 5.50
N LEU A 351 71.65 35.19 4.52
CA LEU A 351 71.29 34.64 3.21
C LEU A 351 70.84 33.18 3.29
N ASP A 352 71.51 32.34 4.08
CA ASP A 352 71.12 30.93 4.31
C ASP A 352 69.76 30.84 5.02
N ASN A 353 69.49 31.71 6.01
CA ASN A 353 68.18 31.78 6.67
C ASN A 353 67.08 32.19 5.67
N CYS A 354 67.32 33.26 4.88
CA CYS A 354 66.40 33.70 3.83
C CYS A 354 66.15 32.61 2.77
N LEU A 355 67.19 31.87 2.39
CA LEU A 355 67.11 30.75 1.46
C LEU A 355 66.28 29.59 2.03
N ASN A 356 66.44 29.28 3.32
CA ASN A 356 65.65 28.27 4.03
C ASN A 356 64.17 28.69 4.13
N ASP A 357 63.87 29.94 4.46
CA ASP A 357 62.51 30.48 4.49
C ASP A 357 61.84 30.43 3.11
N LEU A 358 62.58 30.76 2.04
CA LEU A 358 62.12 30.63 0.66
C LEU A 358 61.86 29.16 0.28
N TYR A 359 62.73 28.22 0.67
CA TYR A 359 62.48 26.79 0.44
C TYR A 359 61.25 26.28 1.20
N GLN A 360 61.06 26.66 2.47
CA GLN A 360 59.86 26.34 3.23
C GLN A 360 58.60 26.93 2.58
N GLY A 361 58.66 28.18 2.12
CA GLY A 361 57.59 28.83 1.37
C GLY A 361 57.24 28.14 0.04
N ILE A 362 58.24 27.63 -0.68
CA ILE A 362 58.04 26.82 -1.91
C ILE A 362 57.38 25.48 -1.57
N ILE A 363 57.80 24.80 -0.49
CA ILE A 363 57.22 23.53 -0.05
C ILE A 363 55.76 23.74 0.37
N ALA A 364 55.47 24.76 1.19
CA ALA A 364 54.11 25.09 1.62
C ALA A 364 53.18 25.46 0.46
N ARG A 365 53.66 26.22 -0.54
CA ARG A 365 52.89 26.49 -1.76
C ARG A 365 52.65 25.23 -2.59
N ARG A 366 53.62 24.31 -2.68
CA ARG A 366 53.44 23.03 -3.37
C ARG A 366 52.41 22.15 -2.69
N THR A 367 52.41 22.02 -1.37
CA THR A 367 51.41 21.21 -0.65
C THR A 367 50.01 21.79 -0.77
N VAL A 368 49.85 23.12 -0.62
CA VAL A 368 48.57 23.81 -0.84
C VAL A 368 48.06 23.62 -2.28
N ASN A 369 48.92 23.79 -3.30
CA ASN A 369 48.53 23.58 -4.69
C ASN A 369 48.07 22.14 -4.97
N VAL A 370 48.78 21.12 -4.45
CA VAL A 370 48.40 19.70 -4.63
C VAL A 370 47.05 19.41 -3.97
N VAL A 371 46.77 19.99 -2.80
CA VAL A 371 45.46 19.84 -2.13
C VAL A 371 44.35 20.58 -2.89
N SER A 372 44.60 21.79 -3.42
CA SER A 372 43.63 22.51 -4.25
C SER A 372 43.32 21.77 -5.54
N GLU A 373 44.35 21.28 -6.25
CA GLU A 373 44.18 20.52 -7.49
C GLU A 373 43.42 19.21 -7.26
N GLN A 374 43.63 18.54 -6.12
CA GLN A 374 42.84 17.37 -5.72
C GLN A 374 41.38 17.73 -5.40
N PHE A 375 41.14 18.84 -4.69
CA PHE A 375 39.79 19.33 -4.41
C PHE A 375 39.04 19.72 -5.69
N GLU A 376 39.68 20.45 -6.60
CA GLU A 376 39.14 20.83 -7.91
C GLU A 376 38.83 19.60 -8.77
N LYS A 377 39.76 18.63 -8.88
CA LYS A 377 39.52 17.37 -9.59
C LYS A 377 38.37 16.55 -8.99
N ASN A 378 38.19 16.58 -7.67
CA ASN A 378 37.07 15.92 -7.03
C ASN A 378 35.75 16.68 -7.26
N LYS A 379 35.77 18.02 -7.27
CA LYS A 379 34.59 18.85 -7.57
C LYS A 379 34.15 18.74 -9.02
N ILE A 380 35.10 18.68 -9.96
CA ILE A 380 34.83 18.40 -11.39
C ILE A 380 34.12 17.04 -11.52
N LYS A 381 34.66 15.98 -10.91
CA LYS A 381 34.02 14.64 -10.91
C LYS A 381 32.65 14.59 -10.26
N GLU A 382 32.36 15.47 -9.31
CA GLU A 382 31.02 15.61 -8.74
C GLU A 382 30.06 16.29 -9.73
N LEU A 383 30.50 17.38 -10.37
CA LEU A 383 29.73 18.10 -11.37
C LEU A 383 29.49 17.26 -12.64
N GLU A 384 30.48 16.47 -13.09
CA GLU A 384 30.33 15.50 -14.19
C GLU A 384 29.23 14.47 -13.89
N LYS A 385 29.17 13.96 -12.65
CA LYS A 385 28.11 13.02 -12.22
C LYS A 385 26.73 13.69 -12.13
N GLN A 386 26.68 14.94 -11.66
CA GLN A 386 25.43 15.71 -11.61
C GLN A 386 24.93 16.00 -13.03
N LEU A 387 25.81 16.43 -13.94
CA LEU A 387 25.50 16.64 -15.36
C LEU A 387 24.99 15.36 -16.02
N ALA A 388 25.69 14.22 -15.85
CA ALA A 388 25.26 12.94 -16.40
C ALA A 388 23.88 12.48 -15.87
N ALA A 389 23.57 12.76 -14.60
CA ALA A 389 22.27 12.45 -14.00
C ALA A 389 21.14 13.35 -14.54
N GLU A 390 21.37 14.66 -14.70
CA GLU A 390 20.38 15.56 -15.31
C GLU A 390 20.22 15.33 -16.82
N GLU A 391 21.30 14.98 -17.53
CA GLU A 391 21.24 14.52 -18.93
C GLU A 391 20.39 13.26 -19.06
N GLN A 392 20.51 12.30 -18.14
CA GLN A 392 19.68 11.10 -18.16
C GLN A 392 18.20 11.44 -17.95
N LYS A 393 17.87 12.26 -16.94
CA LYS A 393 16.49 12.73 -16.70
C LYS A 393 15.93 13.50 -17.89
N THR A 394 16.74 14.35 -18.53
CA THR A 394 16.35 15.08 -19.75
C THR A 394 16.01 14.09 -20.86
N LYS A 395 16.87 13.09 -21.13
CA LYS A 395 16.63 12.04 -22.13
C LYS A 395 15.46 11.10 -21.77
N GLU A 396 15.08 11.00 -20.50
CA GLU A 396 13.87 10.31 -20.05
C GLU A 396 12.61 11.17 -20.31
N LYS A 397 12.65 12.48 -20.03
CA LYS A 397 11.55 13.41 -20.33
C LYS A 397 11.37 13.70 -21.82
N GLU A 398 12.44 13.68 -22.62
CA GLU A 398 12.35 13.70 -24.08
C GLU A 398 11.62 12.46 -24.60
N LYS A 399 11.89 11.26 -24.06
CA LYS A 399 11.15 10.03 -24.43
C LYS A 399 9.69 10.04 -24.00
N GLU A 400 9.38 10.56 -22.82
CA GLU A 400 7.99 10.76 -22.38
C GLU A 400 7.26 11.71 -23.34
N LYS A 401 7.88 12.86 -23.66
CA LYS A 401 7.32 13.83 -24.61
C LYS A 401 7.14 13.21 -26.00
N ASP A 402 8.14 12.50 -26.52
CA ASP A 402 8.08 11.80 -27.81
C ASP A 402 7.03 10.69 -27.85
N ALA A 403 6.58 10.17 -26.70
CA ALA A 403 5.46 9.25 -26.61
C ALA A 403 4.13 10.01 -26.66
N TYR A 404 3.97 11.07 -25.85
CA TYR A 404 2.77 11.91 -25.85
C TYR A 404 2.53 12.62 -27.18
N ASP A 405 3.58 13.11 -27.85
CA ASP A 405 3.46 13.71 -29.19
C ASP A 405 2.92 12.69 -30.22
N LYS A 406 3.33 11.41 -30.12
CA LYS A 406 2.80 10.33 -30.98
C LYS A 406 1.37 9.94 -30.61
N GLU A 407 1.01 9.94 -29.33
CA GLU A 407 -0.38 9.73 -28.89
C GLU A 407 -1.29 10.86 -29.39
N LEU A 408 -0.81 12.11 -29.37
CA LEU A 408 -1.50 13.27 -29.95
C LEU A 408 -1.61 13.18 -31.47
N GLU A 409 -0.54 12.79 -32.20
CA GLU A 409 -0.62 12.55 -33.65
C GLU A 409 -1.66 11.48 -34.00
N ASN A 410 -1.68 10.35 -33.26
CA ASN A 410 -2.68 9.30 -33.44
C ASN A 410 -4.11 9.78 -33.15
N LEU A 411 -4.29 10.63 -32.14
CA LEU A 411 -5.58 11.29 -31.84
C LEU A 411 -5.99 12.27 -32.94
N PHE A 412 -5.06 13.04 -33.51
CA PHE A 412 -5.35 13.98 -34.59
C PHE A 412 -5.67 13.27 -35.91
N THR A 413 -5.01 12.15 -36.23
CA THR A 413 -5.41 11.31 -37.37
C THR A 413 -6.78 10.66 -37.13
N GLY A 414 -7.04 10.12 -35.94
CA GLY A 414 -8.35 9.54 -35.61
C GLY A 414 -9.49 10.56 -35.67
N LEU A 415 -9.25 11.81 -35.22
CA LEU A 415 -10.21 12.90 -35.38
C LEU A 415 -10.44 13.26 -36.86
N HIS A 416 -9.39 13.27 -37.68
CA HIS A 416 -9.48 13.56 -39.12
C HIS A 416 -10.24 12.46 -39.89
N ASP A 417 -10.03 11.19 -39.54
CA ASP A 417 -10.76 10.05 -40.10
C ASP A 417 -12.26 10.14 -39.80
N VAL A 418 -12.63 10.43 -38.55
CA VAL A 418 -14.05 10.56 -38.15
C VAL A 418 -14.68 11.84 -38.71
N PHE A 419 -13.93 12.94 -38.82
CA PHE A 419 -14.40 14.18 -39.48
C PHE A 419 -14.71 13.95 -40.96
N THR A 420 -13.86 13.17 -41.64
CA THR A 420 -14.06 12.72 -43.03
C THR A 420 -15.28 11.80 -43.16
N LEU A 421 -15.44 10.85 -42.22
CA LEU A 421 -16.59 9.93 -42.17
C LEU A 421 -17.94 10.65 -42.00
N LEU A 422 -17.96 11.76 -41.24
CA LEU A 422 -19.17 12.58 -41.02
C LEU A 422 -19.45 13.61 -42.13
N GLN A 423 -18.58 13.74 -43.12
CA GLN A 423 -18.70 14.72 -44.22
C GLN A 423 -18.91 16.16 -43.71
N CYS A 424 -18.15 16.54 -42.68
CA CYS A 424 -18.16 17.90 -42.14
C CYS A 424 -17.65 18.91 -43.19
N ASP A 425 -18.27 20.09 -43.25
CA ASP A 425 -17.94 21.13 -44.22
C ASP A 425 -16.70 21.95 -43.76
N ASP A 426 -15.58 21.77 -44.47
CA ASP A 426 -14.31 22.46 -44.22
C ASP A 426 -14.26 23.91 -44.72
N ALA A 427 -15.21 24.35 -45.56
CA ALA A 427 -15.16 25.69 -46.16
C ALA A 427 -15.04 26.85 -45.13
N PRO A 428 -15.72 26.81 -43.95
CA PRO A 428 -15.56 27.83 -42.91
C PRO A 428 -14.20 27.81 -42.18
N LEU A 429 -13.50 26.67 -42.20
CA LEU A 429 -12.19 26.50 -41.57
C LEU A 429 -11.07 26.95 -42.51
N MET A 430 -11.09 26.49 -43.77
CA MET A 430 -10.10 26.86 -44.79
C MET A 430 -10.07 28.37 -45.03
N ALA A 431 -11.23 29.04 -44.97
CA ALA A 431 -11.33 30.50 -45.10
C ALA A 431 -10.77 31.30 -43.90
N LEU A 432 -10.51 30.65 -42.76
CA LEU A 432 -10.06 31.30 -41.51
C LEU A 432 -8.64 30.87 -41.09
N LEU A 433 -8.20 29.66 -41.47
CA LEU A 433 -6.89 29.09 -41.11
C LEU A 433 -5.96 28.82 -42.31
N GLY A 434 -6.42 28.99 -43.56
CA GLY A 434 -5.62 28.74 -44.77
C GLY A 434 -5.43 27.25 -45.07
N ASP A 435 -4.34 26.89 -45.76
CA ASP A 435 -4.00 25.51 -46.16
C ASP A 435 -3.53 24.67 -44.96
N HIS A 436 -4.46 24.41 -44.03
CA HIS A 436 -4.25 23.62 -42.82
C HIS A 436 -5.24 22.44 -42.77
N SER A 437 -5.19 21.63 -43.84
CA SER A 437 -5.86 20.32 -43.99
C SER A 437 -5.44 19.26 -42.95
N LYS A 438 -4.74 19.64 -41.87
CA LYS A 438 -4.28 18.76 -40.79
C LYS A 438 -4.64 19.34 -39.43
N ILE A 439 -5.23 18.49 -38.60
CA ILE A 439 -5.53 18.81 -37.20
C ILE A 439 -4.20 18.95 -36.45
N THR A 440 -4.06 20.03 -35.68
CA THR A 440 -2.85 20.48 -34.97
C THR A 440 -3.29 21.11 -33.65
N ILE A 441 -2.52 20.99 -32.57
CA ILE A 441 -2.87 21.41 -31.19
C ILE A 441 -3.69 22.73 -31.14
N PHE A 442 -3.25 23.78 -31.85
CA PHE A 442 -3.90 25.10 -31.87
C PHE A 442 -5.24 25.20 -32.62
N ASN A 443 -5.57 24.24 -33.49
CA ASN A 443 -6.82 24.22 -34.27
C ASN A 443 -7.82 23.14 -33.80
N VAL A 444 -7.38 22.16 -32.98
CA VAL A 444 -8.18 21.03 -32.47
C VAL A 444 -9.51 21.49 -31.88
N GLU A 445 -9.51 22.49 -31.01
CA GLU A 445 -10.72 23.02 -30.36
C GLU A 445 -11.77 23.49 -31.38
N ARG A 446 -11.31 24.07 -32.50
CA ARG A 446 -12.19 24.60 -33.55
C ARG A 446 -12.72 23.52 -34.49
N PHE A 447 -11.92 22.49 -34.76
CA PHE A 447 -12.40 21.27 -35.43
C PHE A 447 -13.43 20.54 -34.54
N LEU A 448 -13.18 20.43 -33.23
CA LEU A 448 -14.10 19.83 -32.26
C LEU A 448 -15.42 20.61 -32.13
N GLU A 449 -15.39 21.96 -32.18
CA GLU A 449 -16.59 22.79 -32.21
C GLU A 449 -17.51 22.51 -33.42
N ILE A 450 -16.93 22.23 -34.59
CA ILE A 450 -17.67 21.98 -35.84
C ILE A 450 -18.13 20.52 -35.89
N PHE A 451 -17.29 19.60 -35.43
CA PHE A 451 -17.64 18.22 -35.15
C PHE A 451 -18.81 18.12 -34.16
N GLU A 452 -18.81 18.82 -33.02
CA GLU A 452 -19.93 18.80 -32.05
C GLU A 452 -21.23 19.28 -32.71
N LYS A 453 -21.18 20.32 -33.55
CA LYS A 453 -22.36 20.84 -34.27
C LYS A 453 -22.92 19.83 -35.27
N GLN A 454 -22.07 19.12 -36.01
CA GLN A 454 -22.52 18.10 -36.97
C GLN A 454 -22.91 16.78 -36.30
N LEU A 455 -22.21 16.35 -35.26
CA LEU A 455 -22.59 15.20 -34.43
C LEU A 455 -23.99 15.43 -33.84
N ASN A 456 -24.26 16.61 -33.29
CA ASN A 456 -25.58 16.97 -32.77
C ASN A 456 -26.64 17.09 -33.89
N SER A 457 -26.30 17.54 -35.10
CA SER A 457 -27.24 17.59 -36.24
C SER A 457 -27.66 16.18 -36.68
N VAL A 458 -26.70 15.25 -36.77
CA VAL A 458 -26.93 13.83 -37.10
C VAL A 458 -27.71 13.12 -35.98
N ILE A 459 -27.35 13.33 -34.71
CA ILE A 459 -28.09 12.81 -33.55
C ILE A 459 -29.55 13.29 -33.58
N ALA A 460 -29.78 14.59 -33.82
CA ALA A 460 -31.12 15.15 -33.92
C ALA A 460 -31.91 14.56 -35.11
N PHE A 461 -31.26 14.34 -36.27
CA PHE A 461 -31.88 13.72 -37.44
C PHE A 461 -32.28 12.25 -37.18
N VAL A 462 -31.39 11.45 -36.59
CA VAL A 462 -31.66 10.05 -36.22
C VAL A 462 -32.80 9.98 -35.21
N TYR A 463 -32.76 10.78 -34.14
CA TYR A 463 -33.82 10.88 -33.13
C TYR A 463 -35.18 11.26 -33.73
N MET A 464 -35.22 12.20 -34.68
CA MET A 464 -36.44 12.56 -35.40
C MET A 464 -36.96 11.44 -36.30
N ASN A 465 -36.08 10.65 -36.95
CA ASN A 465 -36.50 9.51 -37.76
C ASN A 465 -36.99 8.32 -36.91
N GLU A 466 -36.28 7.95 -35.84
CA GLU A 466 -36.74 6.89 -34.91
C GLU A 466 -38.14 7.18 -34.36
N ARG A 467 -38.41 8.45 -33.98
CA ARG A 467 -39.73 8.88 -33.51
C ARG A 467 -40.81 8.90 -34.61
N LYS A 468 -40.49 9.27 -35.86
CA LYS A 468 -41.43 9.17 -36.99
C LYS A 468 -41.89 7.75 -37.26
N HIS A 469 -41.01 6.76 -37.07
CA HIS A 469 -41.30 5.35 -37.34
C HIS A 469 -41.95 4.57 -36.18
N LYS A 470 -42.32 5.23 -35.06
CA LYS A 470 -43.01 4.62 -33.90
C LYS A 470 -42.33 3.35 -33.35
N VAL A 471 -41.00 3.35 -33.26
CA VAL A 471 -40.23 2.26 -32.64
C VAL A 471 -40.53 2.19 -31.13
N ARG A 472 -40.59 0.98 -30.54
CA ARG A 472 -40.72 0.80 -29.08
C ARG A 472 -39.48 1.33 -28.35
N SER A 473 -39.69 2.02 -27.23
CA SER A 473 -38.66 2.78 -26.50
C SER A 473 -37.37 2.01 -26.19
N ASP A 474 -37.45 0.70 -25.91
CA ASP A 474 -36.28 -0.11 -25.53
C ASP A 474 -35.20 -0.20 -26.62
N ARG A 475 -35.58 0.03 -27.89
CA ARG A 475 -34.70 -0.04 -29.07
C ARG A 475 -34.29 1.32 -29.66
N LEU A 476 -34.58 2.43 -28.99
CA LEU A 476 -34.08 3.75 -29.40
C LEU A 476 -32.57 3.85 -29.16
N THR A 477 -31.82 4.32 -30.17
CA THR A 477 -30.36 4.50 -30.06
C THR A 477 -30.00 5.74 -29.24
N VAL A 478 -30.82 6.80 -29.30
CA VAL A 478 -30.65 8.05 -28.56
C VAL A 478 -31.78 8.19 -27.54
N ARG A 479 -31.46 8.07 -26.24
CA ARG A 479 -32.49 7.93 -25.19
C ARG A 479 -32.93 9.25 -24.54
N ASN A 480 -32.02 10.21 -24.35
CA ASN A 480 -32.30 11.59 -23.89
C ASN A 480 -31.17 12.52 -24.38
N VAL A 481 -31.44 13.84 -24.44
CA VAL A 481 -30.47 14.87 -24.88
C VAL A 481 -30.39 16.00 -23.85
N GLU A 482 -30.33 15.63 -22.57
CA GLU A 482 -30.06 16.54 -21.46
C GLU A 482 -28.59 16.37 -21.05
N ARG A 483 -27.81 17.47 -21.02
CA ARG A 483 -26.45 17.45 -20.46
C ARG A 483 -26.57 17.22 -18.95
N LEU A 484 -26.38 15.98 -18.49
CA LEU A 484 -26.11 15.74 -17.08
C LEU A 484 -24.82 16.48 -16.71
N ILE A 485 -24.89 17.33 -15.69
CA ILE A 485 -23.72 17.66 -14.88
C ILE A 485 -23.53 16.43 -13.99
N GLU A 486 -22.76 15.45 -14.47
CA GLU A 486 -22.83 14.06 -13.97
C GLU A 486 -22.49 13.91 -12.48
N ASN A 487 -21.75 14.85 -11.90
CA ASN A 487 -21.63 15.01 -10.44
C ASN A 487 -21.55 16.50 -10.06
N PRO A 488 -22.06 16.90 -8.88
CA PRO A 488 -21.60 18.14 -8.24
C PRO A 488 -20.09 18.03 -7.96
N THR A 489 -19.35 19.14 -8.08
CA THR A 489 -17.90 19.14 -7.83
C THR A 489 -17.58 18.61 -6.43
N PRO A 490 -16.78 17.53 -6.29
CA PRO A 490 -16.38 17.02 -4.98
C PRO A 490 -15.71 18.11 -4.15
N ILE A 491 -16.05 18.18 -2.85
CA ILE A 491 -15.48 19.17 -1.92
C ILE A 491 -13.95 19.07 -1.86
N GLU A 492 -13.41 17.88 -2.10
CA GLU A 492 -11.98 17.57 -2.22
C GLU A 492 -11.28 18.36 -3.34
N ASN A 493 -11.98 18.71 -4.42
CA ASN A 493 -11.47 19.55 -5.50
C ASN A 493 -11.57 21.06 -5.20
N ILE A 494 -12.27 21.45 -4.14
CA ILE A 494 -12.44 22.84 -3.69
C ILE A 494 -11.53 23.12 -2.48
N VAL A 495 -11.30 22.12 -1.63
CA VAL A 495 -10.50 22.23 -0.40
C VAL A 495 -9.43 21.13 -0.38
N LEU A 496 -8.21 21.51 -0.75
CA LEU A 496 -7.05 20.61 -0.93
C LEU A 496 -6.72 19.70 0.26
N THR A 497 -7.04 20.10 1.50
CA THR A 497 -6.93 19.25 2.69
C THR A 497 -8.02 19.59 3.72
N GLN A 498 -8.45 18.58 4.49
CA GLN A 498 -9.26 18.80 5.69
C GLN A 498 -8.44 19.52 6.78
N GLN A 499 -9.11 20.29 7.65
CA GLN A 499 -8.46 20.91 8.82
C GLN A 499 -7.83 19.83 9.72
N CYS A 500 -6.61 20.06 10.20
CA CYS A 500 -5.93 19.13 11.10
C CYS A 500 -6.67 19.06 12.45
N ALA A 501 -7.08 17.86 12.87
CA ALA A 501 -7.83 17.64 14.12
C ALA A 501 -7.15 18.26 15.36
N GLU A 502 -5.83 18.09 15.50
CA GLU A 502 -5.03 18.69 16.57
C GLU A 502 -5.02 20.23 16.54
N CYS A 503 -5.20 20.84 15.36
CA CYS A 503 -5.34 22.30 15.21
C CYS A 503 -6.78 22.78 15.44
N ALA A 504 -7.78 21.90 15.46
CA ALA A 504 -9.13 22.22 15.91
C ALA A 504 -9.26 22.04 17.44
N GLU A 505 -8.81 20.89 17.96
CA GLU A 505 -8.75 20.63 19.41
C GLU A 505 -7.94 21.72 20.16
N GLY A 506 -6.82 22.17 19.60
CA GLY A 506 -5.98 23.23 20.18
C GLY A 506 -6.56 24.65 20.11
N GLU A 507 -7.72 24.86 19.48
CA GLU A 507 -8.46 26.13 19.54
C GLU A 507 -9.55 26.13 20.61
N ASP A 508 -10.18 24.97 20.86
CA ASP A 508 -11.22 24.81 21.88
C ASP A 508 -10.66 24.40 23.27
N VAL A 509 -9.34 24.16 23.37
CA VAL A 509 -8.61 23.94 24.63
C VAL A 509 -7.53 25.02 24.80
N ASN A 510 -7.86 26.11 25.51
CA ASN A 510 -6.86 27.10 25.91
C ASN A 510 -6.01 26.53 27.08
N PRO A 511 -4.69 26.32 26.93
CA PRO A 511 -3.86 25.66 27.95
C PRO A 511 -3.60 26.49 29.23
N TYR A 512 -4.27 27.64 29.37
CA TYR A 512 -4.19 28.55 30.52
C TYR A 512 -5.49 28.65 31.32
N ASP A 513 -6.62 28.14 30.81
CA ASP A 513 -7.92 28.18 31.48
C ASP A 513 -8.26 26.79 32.03
N GLU A 514 -8.35 26.65 33.36
CA GLU A 514 -8.77 25.40 34.03
C GLU A 514 -10.31 25.20 34.04
N GLU A 515 -11.07 26.04 33.31
CA GLU A 515 -12.52 25.99 33.26
C GLU A 515 -13.05 25.00 32.21
N PHE A 516 -14.12 24.27 32.55
CA PHE A 516 -14.78 23.36 31.62
C PHE A 516 -15.51 24.14 30.52
N VAL A 517 -14.98 24.08 29.29
CA VAL A 517 -15.58 24.71 28.10
C VAL A 517 -16.97 24.11 27.84
N MET A 518 -18.01 24.90 28.11
CA MET A 518 -19.39 24.52 27.87
C MET A 518 -19.72 24.52 26.36
N PRO A 519 -20.60 23.61 25.89
CA PRO A 519 -20.96 23.54 24.48
C PRO A 519 -21.70 24.80 24.02
N LYS A 520 -21.06 25.56 23.12
CA LYS A 520 -21.57 26.80 22.50
C LYS A 520 -22.88 26.53 21.75
N THR A 521 -23.79 27.51 21.74
CA THR A 521 -25.08 27.39 21.05
C THR A 521 -24.94 27.39 19.52
N MET A 522 -25.94 26.86 18.83
CA MET A 522 -26.01 26.79 17.35
C MET A 522 -25.85 28.17 16.67
N GLU A 523 -26.18 29.27 17.34
CA GLU A 523 -26.09 30.62 16.80
C GLU A 523 -24.70 31.22 17.01
N GLU A 524 -24.13 31.07 18.21
CA GLU A 524 -22.73 31.44 18.51
C GLU A 524 -21.76 30.69 17.58
N VAL A 525 -21.98 29.38 17.36
CA VAL A 525 -21.19 28.57 16.41
C VAL A 525 -21.27 29.14 14.99
N LYS A 526 -22.43 29.65 14.54
CA LYS A 526 -22.60 30.25 13.20
C LYS A 526 -22.01 31.67 13.06
N VAL A 527 -21.80 32.38 14.17
CA VAL A 527 -21.05 33.64 14.18
C VAL A 527 -19.56 33.30 14.15
N HIS A 528 -19.11 32.49 15.09
CA HIS A 528 -17.71 32.11 15.27
C HIS A 528 -17.13 31.38 14.05
N LEU A 529 -17.91 30.55 13.34
CA LEU A 529 -17.49 29.93 12.09
C LEU A 529 -17.27 30.97 10.98
N ARG A 530 -18.08 32.03 10.90
CA ARG A 530 -17.89 33.11 9.92
C ARG A 530 -16.68 33.98 10.24
N GLU A 531 -16.44 34.24 11.53
CA GLU A 531 -15.21 34.90 12.00
C GLU A 531 -13.98 34.06 11.65
N LYS A 532 -13.97 32.77 11.99
CA LYS A 532 -12.87 31.84 11.64
C LYS A 532 -12.62 31.79 10.14
N VAL A 533 -13.63 31.60 9.29
CA VAL A 533 -13.45 31.53 7.83
C VAL A 533 -12.86 32.83 7.22
N MET A 534 -13.06 33.98 7.88
CA MET A 534 -12.46 35.26 7.46
C MET A 534 -11.06 35.53 8.06
N GLN A 535 -10.56 34.70 8.98
CA GLN A 535 -9.22 34.84 9.56
C GLN A 535 -8.14 34.40 8.56
N PRO A 536 -7.09 35.21 8.30
CA PRO A 536 -5.98 34.82 7.43
C PRO A 536 -5.21 33.60 7.98
N GLU A 537 -5.28 33.34 9.28
CA GLU A 537 -4.70 32.16 9.92
C GLU A 537 -5.27 30.84 9.39
N MET A 538 -6.52 30.78 8.88
CA MET A 538 -7.14 29.53 8.44
C MET A 538 -6.36 28.82 7.32
N GLN A 539 -5.72 29.58 6.42
CA GLN A 539 -4.88 29.01 5.36
C GLN A 539 -3.67 28.25 5.93
N TYR A 540 -3.23 28.59 7.14
CA TYR A 540 -2.16 27.89 7.87
C TYR A 540 -2.66 26.73 8.74
N ARG A 541 -3.98 26.48 8.81
CA ARG A 541 -4.62 25.40 9.59
C ARG A 541 -5.21 24.28 8.70
N LEU A 542 -5.39 24.56 7.41
CA LEU A 542 -5.72 23.57 6.37
C LEU A 542 -4.44 22.84 5.92
N HIS A 543 -4.07 21.80 6.66
CA HIS A 543 -2.95 20.93 6.32
C HIS A 543 -3.16 19.50 6.85
N SER A 544 -2.47 18.53 6.26
CA SER A 544 -2.44 17.15 6.78
C SER A 544 -1.78 17.06 8.17
N ILE A 545 -2.11 16.02 8.94
CA ILE A 545 -1.56 15.84 10.31
C ILE A 545 -0.04 15.65 10.33
N SER A 546 0.56 15.12 9.27
CA SER A 546 2.01 14.97 9.09
C SER A 546 2.75 16.29 8.79
N GLN A 547 2.05 17.30 8.25
CA GLN A 547 2.59 18.64 8.01
C GLN A 547 2.38 19.60 9.20
N CYS A 548 1.67 19.16 10.24
CA CYS A 548 1.37 19.96 11.42
C CYS A 548 2.64 20.34 12.22
N ARG A 549 2.64 21.55 12.77
CA ARG A 549 3.75 22.09 13.58
C ARG A 549 3.63 21.79 15.08
N LEU A 550 2.46 21.33 15.55
CA LEU A 550 2.23 21.01 16.97
C LEU A 550 3.06 19.79 17.43
N PRO A 551 3.46 19.71 18.72
CA PRO A 551 4.23 18.55 19.21
C PRO A 551 3.45 17.23 19.20
N ARG A 552 2.14 17.27 19.54
CA ARG A 552 1.28 16.08 19.68
C ARG A 552 0.98 15.40 18.33
N SER A 553 0.69 16.17 17.29
CA SER A 553 0.53 15.66 15.92
C SER A 553 1.80 15.02 15.36
N ARG A 554 2.99 15.56 15.65
CA ARG A 554 4.28 14.95 15.27
C ARG A 554 4.50 13.60 15.96
N LEU A 555 4.15 13.48 17.25
CA LEU A 555 4.17 12.21 17.98
C LEU A 555 3.17 11.17 17.42
N LEU A 556 2.05 11.62 16.85
CA LEU A 556 1.09 10.74 16.18
C LEU A 556 1.53 10.33 14.76
N ALA A 557 2.14 11.25 14.00
CA ALA A 557 2.72 10.95 12.70
C ALA A 557 3.85 9.92 12.80
N ASN A 558 4.75 10.09 13.78
CA ASN A 558 5.86 9.18 14.06
C ASN A 558 5.42 7.83 14.70
N LYS A 559 4.12 7.57 14.86
CA LYS A 559 3.54 6.28 15.29
C LYS A 559 2.77 5.57 14.18
N ARG A 560 2.74 6.12 12.97
CA ARG A 560 2.10 5.51 11.78
C ARG A 560 3.10 4.92 10.78
N TYR A 561 4.39 4.99 11.12
CA TYR A 561 5.53 4.36 10.46
C TYR A 561 6.32 3.56 11.51
#